data_AF-A0A1E3XC46-F1
#
_entry.id   AF-A0A1E3XC46-F1
#
_cell.length_a   1.000
_cell.length_b   1.000
_cell.length_c   1.000
_cell.angle_alpha   90.00
_cell.angle_beta   90.00
_cell.angle_gamma   90.00
#
_symmetry.space_group_name_H-M   'P 1'
#
loop_
_entity.id
_entity.type
_entity.pdbx_description
1 polymer ?
#
loop_
_entity_poly.entity_id
_entity_poly.type
_entity_poly.pdbx_seq_one_letter_code
_entity_poly.pdbx_strand_id
1 'polypeptide(L)'
;MLGGLVGNQGAIRSAYLLNYDISKETFIATGTMIACLVDASRIPLYMIHYKQLLFDEWKTLAIVTSIAFLGTIIGKRLLKRVSLGNFKKVVAVMVVILGILLVSSIV
;
A
#
# COMPACT_ATOMS: atom_id res chain seq x y z
N MET A 1 2.38 3.38 17.02
CA MET A 1 2.72 4.81 17.20
C MET A 1 4.05 5.18 16.54
N LEU A 2 5.11 4.35 16.60
CA LEU A 2 6.42 4.67 16.00
C LEU A 2 6.40 4.87 14.48
N GLY A 3 5.65 4.07 13.71
CA GLY A 3 5.67 4.21 12.26
C GLY A 3 5.16 5.57 11.74
N GLY A 4 4.27 6.24 12.48
CA GLY A 4 3.75 7.56 12.11
C GLY A 4 4.71 8.69 12.39
N LEU A 5 5.55 8.54 13.42
CA LEU A 5 6.66 9.43 13.71
C LEU A 5 7.80 9.28 12.69
N VAL A 6 7.99 8.08 12.13
CA VAL A 6 9.01 7.78 11.09
C VAL A 6 8.51 8.11 9.67
N GLY A 7 7.23 8.46 9.49
CA GLY A 7 6.64 8.74 8.17
C GLY A 7 6.41 7.51 7.28
N ASN A 8 6.98 6.34 7.60
CA ASN A 8 6.90 5.12 6.78
C ASN A 8 6.28 3.91 7.53
N GLN A 9 5.01 4.07 7.94
CA GLN A 9 4.24 3.05 8.68
C GLN A 9 4.14 1.70 7.95
N GLY A 10 4.12 1.73 6.61
CA GLY A 10 3.96 0.54 5.79
C GLY A 10 5.14 -0.42 5.90
N ALA A 11 6.37 0.10 5.78
CA ALA A 11 7.58 -0.72 5.81
C ALA A 11 7.78 -1.44 7.15
N ILE A 12 7.60 -0.73 8.27
CA ILE A 12 7.74 -1.28 9.62
C ILE A 12 6.74 -2.41 9.86
N ARG A 13 5.47 -2.21 9.45
CA ARG A 13 4.44 -3.25 9.56
C ARG A 13 4.80 -4.47 8.72
N SER A 14 5.24 -4.27 7.49
CA SER A 14 5.65 -5.35 6.60
C SER A 14 6.82 -6.14 7.17
N ALA A 15 7.83 -5.46 7.75
CA ALA A 15 8.93 -6.09 8.45
C ALA A 15 8.46 -6.94 9.65
N TYR A 16 7.53 -6.41 10.44
CA TYR A 16 6.97 -7.11 11.58
C TYR A 16 6.19 -8.38 11.16
N LEU A 17 5.32 -8.26 10.16
CA LEU A 17 4.50 -9.37 9.65
C LEU A 17 5.33 -10.48 8.98
N LEU A 18 6.54 -10.18 8.48
CA LEU A 18 7.45 -11.19 7.91
C LEU A 18 7.93 -12.22 8.95
N ASN A 19 7.97 -11.84 10.23
CA ASN A 19 8.36 -12.74 11.33
C ASN A 19 7.28 -13.78 11.66
N TYR A 20 6.06 -13.59 11.19
CA TYR A 20 4.97 -14.53 11.40
C TYR A 20 4.87 -15.54 10.25
N ASP A 21 4.41 -16.75 10.56
CA ASP A 21 4.11 -17.76 9.54
C ASP A 21 2.69 -17.60 8.99
N ILE A 22 2.45 -16.44 8.38
CA ILE A 22 1.17 -16.10 7.74
C ILE A 22 1.26 -16.29 6.23
N SER A 23 0.12 -16.62 5.62
CA SER A 23 0.01 -16.67 4.17
C SER A 23 0.19 -15.28 3.55
N LYS A 24 0.64 -15.26 2.28
CA LYS A 24 0.81 -14.03 1.49
C LYS A 24 -0.52 -13.28 1.31
N GLU A 25 -1.64 -14.00 1.29
CA GLU A 25 -2.98 -13.44 1.23
C GLU A 25 -3.35 -12.69 2.52
N THR A 26 -3.11 -13.30 3.69
CA THR A 26 -3.37 -12.67 5.00
C THR A 26 -2.45 -11.46 5.22
N PHE A 27 -1.19 -11.55 4.79
CA PHE A 27 -0.25 -10.44 4.82
C PHE A 27 -0.76 -9.22 4.03
N ILE A 28 -1.29 -9.43 2.81
CA ILE A 28 -1.82 -8.33 1.99
C ILE A 28 -3.16 -7.85 2.54
N ALA A 29 -4.04 -8.76 2.96
CA ALA A 29 -5.36 -8.43 3.46
C ALA A 29 -5.32 -7.52 4.69
N THR A 30 -4.41 -7.78 5.64
CA THR A 30 -4.20 -6.88 6.79
C THR A 30 -3.79 -5.47 6.35
N GLY A 31 -2.93 -5.38 5.33
CA GLY A 31 -2.55 -4.11 4.74
C GLY A 31 -3.71 -3.36 4.11
N THR A 32 -4.48 -4.06 3.28
CA THR A 32 -5.65 -3.53 2.56
C THR A 32 -6.75 -3.08 3.52
N MET A 33 -7.03 -3.85 4.58
CA MET A 33 -8.06 -3.49 5.57
C MET A 33 -7.75 -2.15 6.24
N ILE A 34 -6.48 -1.92 6.63
CA ILE A 34 -6.06 -0.64 7.21
C ILE A 34 -6.22 0.49 6.19
N ALA A 35 -5.80 0.27 4.93
CA ALA A 35 -5.96 1.27 3.88
C ALA A 35 -7.44 1.63 3.67
N CYS A 36 -8.33 0.64 3.58
CA CYS A 36 -9.77 0.87 3.45
C CYS A 36 -10.36 1.69 4.62
N LEU A 37 -9.93 1.41 5.85
CA LEU A 37 -10.37 2.18 7.03
C LEU A 37 -9.89 3.64 6.97
N VAL A 38 -8.65 3.86 6.54
CA VAL A 38 -8.11 5.21 6.36
C VAL A 38 -8.85 5.93 5.23
N ASP A 39 -9.09 5.27 4.10
CA ASP A 39 -9.80 5.83 2.95
C ASP A 39 -11.25 6.19 3.31
N ALA A 40 -11.94 5.34 4.10
CA ALA A 40 -13.28 5.63 4.60
C ALA A 40 -13.35 6.93 5.42
N SER A 41 -12.27 7.27 6.13
CA SER A 41 -12.19 8.55 6.86
C SER A 41 -11.79 9.74 5.97
N ARG A 42 -10.98 9.52 4.93
CA ARG A 42 -10.42 10.59 4.09
C ARG A 42 -11.33 11.01 2.94
N ILE A 43 -11.95 10.05 2.26
CA ILE A 43 -12.77 10.30 1.07
C ILE A 43 -13.89 11.33 1.34
N PRO A 44 -14.66 11.24 2.46
CA PRO A 44 -15.70 12.24 2.75
C PRO A 44 -15.13 13.65 2.91
N LEU A 45 -13.99 13.79 3.58
CA LEU A 45 -13.32 15.07 3.77
C LEU A 45 -12.85 15.65 2.44
N TYR A 46 -12.31 14.83 1.55
CA TYR A 46 -11.89 15.25 0.22
C TYR A 46 -13.08 15.70 -0.64
N MET A 47 -14.20 14.99 -0.57
CA MET A 47 -15.41 15.33 -1.31
C MET A 47 -16.01 16.68 -0.87
N ILE A 48 -15.92 17.01 0.42
CA ILE A 48 -16.40 18.29 0.96
C ILE A 48 -15.45 19.44 0.59
N HIS A 49 -14.14 19.28 0.81
CA HIS A 49 -13.18 20.37 0.67
C HIS A 49 -12.73 20.62 -0.78
N TYR A 50 -12.69 19.58 -1.62
CA TYR A 50 -12.15 19.65 -2.98
C TYR A 50 -13.19 19.40 -4.06
N LYS A 51 -14.46 19.67 -3.78
CA LYS A 51 -15.59 19.40 -4.67
C LYS A 51 -15.35 19.91 -6.09
N GLN A 52 -14.94 21.16 -6.25
CA GLN A 52 -14.74 21.77 -7.57
C GLN A 52 -13.59 21.11 -8.36
N LEU A 53 -12.46 20.86 -7.71
CA LEU A 53 -11.33 20.14 -8.31
C LEU A 53 -11.71 18.72 -8.76
N LEU A 54 -12.51 18.01 -7.97
CA LEU A 54 -13.01 16.68 -8.30
C LEU A 54 -13.92 16.70 -9.54
N PHE A 55 -14.71 17.77 -9.71
CA PHE A 55 -15.56 17.97 -10.89
C PHE A 55 -14.76 18.35 -12.13
N ASP A 56 -13.72 19.16 -12.00
CA ASP A 56 -12.90 19.57 -13.14
C ASP A 56 -12.03 18.39 -13.65
N GLU A 57 -11.49 17.59 -12.74
CA GLU A 57 -10.56 16.48 -13.04
C GLU A 57 -11.21 15.08 -13.00
N TRP A 58 -12.54 15.00 -13.09
CA TRP A 58 -13.27 13.73 -12.97
C TRP A 58 -12.82 12.66 -13.97
N LYS A 59 -12.43 13.07 -15.18
CA LYS A 59 -11.92 12.17 -16.23
C LYS A 59 -10.59 11.55 -15.83
N THR A 60 -9.66 12.37 -15.34
CA THR A 60 -8.35 11.94 -14.87
C THR A 60 -8.50 10.97 -13.71
N LEU A 61 -9.38 11.29 -12.74
CA LEU A 61 -9.69 10.42 -11.62
C LEU A 61 -10.27 9.07 -12.05
N ALA A 62 -11.21 9.08 -13.00
CA ALA A 62 -11.80 7.85 -13.52
C ALA A 62 -10.76 6.95 -14.22
N ILE A 63 -9.86 7.53 -15.01
CA ILE A 63 -8.80 6.79 -15.70
C ILE A 63 -7.82 6.18 -14.70
N VAL A 64 -7.29 6.98 -13.76
CA VAL A 64 -6.31 6.52 -12.77
C VAL A 64 -6.92 5.43 -11.87
N THR A 65 -8.17 5.60 -11.44
CA THR A 65 -8.89 4.60 -10.65
C THR A 65 -9.06 3.30 -11.44
N SER A 66 -9.40 3.38 -12.73
CA SER A 66 -9.53 2.21 -13.59
C SER A 66 -8.19 1.47 -13.76
N ILE A 67 -7.10 2.20 -13.97
CA ILE A 67 -5.75 1.63 -14.08
C ILE A 67 -5.34 0.97 -12.75
N ALA A 68 -5.60 1.61 -11.60
CA ALA A 68 -5.31 1.04 -10.29
C ALA A 68 -6.11 -0.27 -10.05
N PHE A 69 -7.37 -0.31 -10.48
CA PHE A 69 -8.20 -1.50 -10.39
C PHE A 69 -7.66 -2.63 -11.28
N LEU A 70 -7.30 -2.33 -12.53
CA LEU A 70 -6.65 -3.29 -13.44
C LEU A 70 -5.33 -3.82 -12.85
N GLY A 71 -4.49 -2.93 -12.31
CA GLY A 71 -3.24 -3.28 -11.64
C GLY A 71 -3.47 -4.23 -10.46
N THR A 72 -4.53 -4.02 -9.68
CA THR A 72 -4.91 -4.90 -8.56
C THR A 72 -5.33 -6.29 -9.05
N ILE A 73 -6.10 -6.38 -10.12
CA ILE A 73 -6.50 -7.68 -10.71
C ILE A 73 -5.27 -8.45 -11.21
N ILE A 74 -4.37 -7.77 -11.92
CA ILE A 74 -3.12 -8.35 -12.42
C ILE A 74 -2.25 -8.80 -11.25
N GLY A 75 -2.08 -7.94 -10.25
CA GLY A 75 -1.34 -8.23 -9.02
C GLY A 75 -1.87 -9.45 -8.28
N LYS A 76 -3.19 -9.59 -8.15
CA LYS A 76 -3.83 -10.77 -7.56
C LYS A 76 -3.51 -12.06 -8.32
N ARG A 77 -3.48 -12.03 -9.66
CA ARG A 77 -3.12 -13.20 -10.48
C ARG A 77 -1.63 -13.54 -10.33
N LEU A 78 -0.76 -12.53 -10.33
CA LEU A 78 0.67 -12.70 -10.13
C LEU A 78 0.96 -13.29 -8.75
N LEU A 79 0.31 -12.78 -7.71
CA LEU A 79 0.47 -13.26 -6.33
C LEU A 79 0.23 -14.76 -6.22
N LYS A 80 -0.78 -15.31 -6.91
CA LYS A 80 -1.07 -16.75 -6.91
C LYS A 80 0.09 -17.59 -7.45
N ARG A 81 0.85 -17.07 -8.44
CA ARG A 81 1.99 -17.76 -9.06
C ARG A 81 3.25 -17.72 -8.19
N VAL A 82 3.38 -16.76 -7.28
CA VAL A 82 4.58 -16.56 -6.45
C VAL A 82 4.55 -17.47 -5.22
N SER A 83 5.65 -18.18 -4.93
CA SER A 83 5.77 -18.99 -3.71
C SER A 83 5.88 -18.11 -2.45
N LEU A 84 5.46 -18.62 -1.29
CA LEU A 84 5.54 -17.87 -0.03
C LEU A 84 6.98 -17.43 0.30
N GLY A 85 7.97 -18.30 0.06
CA GLY A 85 9.37 -17.97 0.28
C GLY A 85 9.88 -16.84 -0.61
N ASN A 86 9.51 -16.84 -1.91
CA ASN A 86 9.89 -15.76 -2.82
C ASN A 86 9.17 -14.46 -2.47
N PHE A 87 7.90 -14.53 -2.07
CA PHE A 87 7.15 -13.37 -1.57
C PHE A 87 7.84 -12.74 -0.36
N LYS A 88 8.17 -13.53 0.68
CA LYS A 88 8.86 -13.04 1.88
C LYS A 88 10.21 -12.42 1.54
N LYS A 89 10.99 -13.03 0.64
CA LYS A 89 12.28 -12.48 0.16
C LYS A 89 12.11 -11.12 -0.53
N VAL A 90 11.16 -10.99 -1.46
CA VAL A 90 10.92 -9.72 -2.17
C VAL A 90 10.54 -8.61 -1.20
N VAL A 91 9.60 -8.87 -0.29
CA VAL A 91 9.18 -7.88 0.71
C VAL A 91 10.35 -7.49 1.61
N ALA A 92 11.16 -8.46 2.07
CA ALA A 92 12.33 -8.18 2.90
C ALA A 92 13.35 -7.27 2.18
N VAL A 93 13.65 -7.57 0.91
CA VAL A 93 14.54 -6.73 0.08
C VAL A 93 13.98 -5.32 -0.07
N MET A 94 12.68 -5.17 -0.32
CA MET A 94 12.04 -3.85 -0.42
C MET A 94 12.12 -3.07 0.90
N VAL A 95 11.93 -3.72 2.05
CA VAL A 95 12.07 -3.08 3.37
C VAL A 95 13.51 -2.61 3.60
N VAL A 96 14.51 -3.41 3.24
CA VAL A 96 15.93 -3.02 3.36
C VAL A 96 16.26 -1.83 2.46
N ILE A 97 15.80 -1.85 1.20
CA ILE A 97 15.99 -0.72 0.27
C ILE A 97 15.37 0.55 0.82
N LEU A 98 14.14 0.48 1.35
CA LEU A 98 13.48 1.63 1.99
C LEU A 98 14.28 2.14 3.20
N GLY A 99 14.85 1.25 4.00
CA GLY A 99 15.74 1.62 5.10
C GLY A 99 16.99 2.37 4.64
N ILE A 100 17.64 1.91 3.58
CA ILE A 100 18.80 2.59 2.98
C ILE A 100 18.41 3.97 2.46
N LEU A 101 17.28 4.08 1.76
CA LEU A 101 16.79 5.35 1.22
C LEU A 101 16.53 6.39 2.32
N LEU A 102 15.91 5.96 3.43
CA LEU A 102 15.68 6.82 4.60
C LEU A 102 17.00 7.32 5.21
N VAL A 103 17.99 6.44 5.39
CA VAL A 103 19.31 6.84 5.92
C VAL A 103 20.03 7.80 4.98
N SER A 104 19.91 7.59 3.67
CA SER A 104 20.49 8.48 2.67
C SER A 104 19.81 9.85 2.55
N SER A 105 18.73 10.10 3.30
CA SER A 105 17.93 11.35 3.26
C SER A 105 17.39 11.70 1.86
N ILE A 106 17.27 10.71 0.97
CA ILE A 106 16.62 10.87 -0.35
C ILE A 106 15.09 10.90 -0.17
N VAL A 107 14.59 10.19 0.85
CA VAL A 107 13.19 10.08 1.27
C VAL A 107 13.15 10.37 2.77
#